data_AF-A0A9D7KHR3-F1
#
_entry.id   AF-A0A9D7KHR3-F1
#
_cell.length_a   1.000
_cell.length_b   1.000
_cell.length_c   1.000
_cell.angle_alpha   90.00
_cell.angle_beta   90.00
_cell.angle_gamma   90.00
#
_symmetry.space_group_name_H-M   'P 1'
#
loop_
_entity.id
_entity.type
_entity.pdbx_description
1 polymer ?
#
loop_
_entity_poly.entity_id
_entity_poly.type
_entity_poly.pdbx_seq_one_letter_code
_entity_poly.pdbx_strand_id
1 'polypeptide(L)' 'MITEDDGHVITSSDIFTISFDGSKKSAVTSTTNIIEMNPSYSANGEYIYFDNANEGAIYRIKTEVVK' A
#
# COMPACT_ATOMS: atom_id res chain seq x y z
N MET A 1 2.52 0.95 -4.81
CA MET A 1 3.50 0.85 -3.72
C MET A 1 4.73 1.62 -4.11
N ILE A 2 5.33 2.35 -3.18
CA ILE A 2 6.65 2.97 -3.31
C ILE A 2 7.46 2.45 -2.13
N THR A 3 8.66 1.98 -2.40
CA THR A 3 9.54 1.35 -1.41
C THR A 3 10.87 2.07 -1.36
N GLU A 4 11.50 2.04 -0.20
CA GLU A 4 12.91 2.38 -0.02
C GLU A 4 13.67 1.11 0.40
N ASP A 5 14.93 1.01 -0.02
CA ASP A 5 15.82 -0.08 0.33
C ASP A 5 17.25 0.42 0.53
N ASP A 6 18.06 -0.34 1.27
CA ASP A 6 19.49 -0.08 1.49
C ASP A 6 20.40 -0.96 0.59
N GLY A 7 19.83 -1.54 -0.47
CA GLY A 7 20.46 -2.53 -1.32
C GLY A 7 20.44 -3.97 -0.79
N HIS A 8 20.00 -4.21 0.45
CA HIS A 8 19.90 -5.53 1.05
C HIS A 8 18.47 -5.88 1.45
N VAL A 9 17.75 -4.93 2.03
CA VAL A 9 16.36 -5.11 2.51
C VAL A 9 15.51 -3.89 2.20
N ILE A 10 14.19 -4.10 2.11
CA ILE A 10 13.22 -3.01 2.11
C ILE A 10 13.23 -2.39 3.51
N THR A 11 13.43 -1.09 3.59
CA THR A 11 13.51 -0.33 4.85
C THR A 11 12.22 0.44 5.13
N SER A 12 11.46 0.79 4.09
CA SER A 12 10.15 1.42 4.19
C SER A 12 9.28 1.09 2.97
N SER A 13 7.97 1.15 3.13
CA SER A 13 7.01 1.02 2.04
C SER A 13 5.78 1.87 2.34
N ASP A 14 5.15 2.39 1.29
CA ASP A 14 3.82 2.97 1.37
C ASP A 14 2.99 2.60 0.13
N ILE A 15 1.68 2.42 0.34
CA ILE A 15 0.71 2.15 -0.71
C ILE A 15 0.19 3.48 -1.27
N PHE A 16 0.11 3.55 -2.59
CA PHE A 16 -0.45 4.68 -3.34
C PHE A 16 -1.47 4.18 -4.36
N THR A 17 -2.49 4.98 -4.61
CA THR A 17 -3.36 4.87 -5.78
C THR A 17 -2.97 5.91 -6.83
N ILE A 18 -3.31 5.63 -8.08
CA ILE A 18 -3.13 6.55 -9.20
C ILE A 18 -4.21 6.26 -10.25
N SER A 19 -4.69 7.30 -10.94
CA SER A 19 -5.58 7.10 -12.09
C SER A 19 -4.86 6.35 -13.21
N PHE A 20 -5.62 5.66 -14.06
CA PHE A 20 -5.07 4.89 -15.18
C PHE A 20 -4.29 5.76 -16.20
N ASP A 21 -4.60 7.05 -16.27
CA ASP A 21 -3.93 8.04 -17.11
C ASP A 21 -2.67 8.64 -16.46
N GLY A 22 -2.29 8.16 -15.27
CA GLY A 22 -1.16 8.66 -14.48
C GLY A 22 -1.46 9.92 -13.68
N SER A 23 -2.68 10.47 -13.73
CA SER A 23 -3.09 11.60 -12.91
C SER A 23 -3.51 11.17 -11.50
N LYS A 24 -3.75 12.16 -10.61
CA LYS A 24 -4.36 11.96 -9.28
C LYS A 24 -3.67 10.88 -8.41
N LYS A 25 -2.35 10.87 -8.38
CA LYS A 25 -1.58 10.02 -7.45
C LYS A 25 -1.90 10.44 -6.01
N SER A 26 -2.29 9.49 -5.16
CA SER A 26 -2.61 9.74 -3.74
C SER A 26 -2.00 8.67 -2.85
N ALA A 27 -1.52 9.08 -1.68
CA ALA A 27 -1.11 8.16 -0.63
C ALA A 27 -2.34 7.47 -0.01
N VAL A 28 -2.23 6.17 0.24
CA VAL A 28 -3.23 5.34 0.95
C VAL A 28 -2.76 5.06 2.36
N THR A 29 -1.46 4.77 2.51
CA THR A 29 -0.78 4.63 3.79
C THR A 29 0.23 5.75 3.95
N SER A 30 0.63 5.98 5.20
CA SER A 30 1.73 6.85 5.58
C SER A 30 2.21 6.36 6.94
N THR A 31 2.71 5.13 6.98
CA THR A 31 3.08 4.48 8.24
C THR A 31 4.61 4.37 8.37
N THR A 32 5.12 4.51 9.60
CA THR A 32 6.58 4.49 9.83
C THR A 32 7.11 3.12 10.24
N ASN A 33 6.22 2.23 10.70
CA ASN A 33 6.61 0.98 11.39
C ASN A 33 6.03 -0.27 10.71
N ILE A 34 5.33 -0.11 9.60
CA ILE A 34 4.81 -1.21 8.80
C ILE A 34 5.49 -1.11 7.44
N ILE A 35 5.88 -2.26 6.90
CA ILE A 35 6.36 -2.34 5.52
C ILE A 35 5.24 -3.04 4.75
N GLU A 36 4.31 -2.24 4.21
CA GLU A 36 3.16 -2.73 3.47
C GLU A 36 3.59 -3.29 2.11
N MET A 37 3.40 -4.59 1.91
CA MET A 37 3.79 -5.31 0.71
C MET A 37 2.59 -5.98 0.02
N ASN A 38 2.79 -6.27 -1.26
CA ASN A 38 1.85 -7.02 -2.11
C ASN A 38 0.38 -6.53 -2.01
N PRO A 39 0.10 -5.22 -2.21
CA PRO A 39 -1.25 -4.70 -2.08
C PRO A 39 -2.20 -5.30 -3.13
N SER A 40 -3.41 -5.63 -2.72
CA SER A 40 -4.47 -6.13 -3.61
C SER A 40 -5.84 -5.59 -3.21
N TYR A 41 -6.62 -5.14 -4.20
CA TYR A 41 -7.99 -4.70 -3.97
C TYR A 41 -8.92 -5.87 -3.67
N SER A 42 -9.88 -5.67 -2.77
CA SER A 42 -11.04 -6.54 -2.67
C SER A 42 -11.85 -6.49 -3.96
N ALA A 43 -12.59 -7.57 -4.27
CA ALA A 43 -13.39 -7.66 -5.48
C ALA A 43 -14.41 -6.52 -5.65
N ASN A 44 -14.95 -6.01 -4.54
CA ASN A 44 -15.87 -4.86 -4.51
C ASN A 44 -15.16 -3.50 -4.41
N GLY A 45 -13.83 -3.48 -4.37
CA GLY A 45 -13.01 -2.27 -4.30
C GLY A 45 -13.01 -1.54 -2.96
N GLU A 46 -13.76 -2.01 -1.96
CA GLU A 46 -13.89 -1.33 -0.65
C GLU A 46 -12.64 -1.42 0.23
N TYR A 47 -11.75 -2.37 -0.04
CA TYR A 47 -10.55 -2.60 0.74
C TYR A 47 -9.32 -2.81 -0.14
N ILE A 48 -8.17 -2.45 0.39
CA ILE A 48 -6.87 -2.93 -0.06
C ILE A 48 -6.30 -3.81 1.05
N TYR A 49 -5.96 -5.04 0.71
CA TYR A 49 -5.24 -5.99 1.56
C TYR A 49 -3.75 -5.94 1.26
N PHE A 50 -2.90 -6.15 2.26
CA PHE A 50 -1.45 -6.17 2.12
C PHE A 50 -0.82 -6.98 3.26
N ASP A 51 0.37 -7.53 3.04
CA ASP A 51 1.17 -8.16 4.11
C ASP A 51 2.15 -7.15 4.73
N ASN A 52 2.48 -7.37 6.01
CA ASN A 52 3.60 -6.69 6.66
C ASN A 52 4.84 -7.57 6.53
N ALA A 53 5.87 -7.08 5.82
CA ALA A 53 7.09 -7.85 5.56
C ALA A 53 7.82 -8.30 6.84
N ASN A 54 7.68 -7.56 7.95
CA ASN A 54 8.39 -7.85 9.20
C ASN A 54 7.64 -8.87 10.09
N GLU A 55 6.31 -8.89 10.02
CA GLU A 55 5.47 -9.67 10.94
C GLU A 55 4.77 -10.86 10.25
N GLY A 56 4.67 -10.84 8.92
CA GLY A 56 3.92 -11.83 8.13
C GLY A 56 2.39 -11.75 8.31
N ALA A 57 1.90 -10.75 9.03
CA ALA A 57 0.46 -10.51 9.21
C ALA A 57 -0.16 -9.87 7.97
N ILE A 58 -1.44 -10.18 7.73
CA ILE A 58 -2.24 -9.55 6.67
C ILE A 58 -3.11 -8.46 7.28
N TYR A 59 -3.02 -7.27 6.71
CA TYR A 59 -3.82 -6.10 7.06
C TYR A 59 -4.78 -5.74 5.94
N ARG A 60 -5.74 -4.88 6.25
CA ARG A 60 -6.59 -4.22 5.26
C ARG A 60 -6.83 -2.77 5.62
N ILE A 61 -6.93 -1.93 4.61
CA ILE A 61 -7.37 -0.54 4.73
C ILE A 61 -8.61 -0.31 3.87
N LYS A 62 -9.54 0.49 4.37
CA LYS A 62 -10.74 0.87 3.61
C LYS A 62 -10.36 1.90 2.56
N THR A 63 -10.83 1.71 1.33
CA THR A 63 -10.63 2.68 0.27
C THR A 63 -11.60 3.84 0.48
N GLU A 64 -11.10 5.07 0.48
CA GLU A 64 -11.97 6.23 0.34
C GLU A 64 -12.38 6.31 -1.12
N VAL A 65 -13.67 6.16 -1.41
CA VAL A 65 -14.20 6.35 -2.76
C VAL A 65 -13.92 7.81 -3.13
N VAL A 66 -12.95 8.03 -4.01
CA VAL A 66 -12.82 9.31 -4.72
C VAL A 66 -14.10 9.43 -5.55
N LYS A 67 -15.07 10.20 -5.03
CA LYS A 67 -16.27 10.59 -5.79
C LYS A 67 -15.89 11.48 -6.96
#